data_AF-A0A9R1XBV7-F1
#
_entry.id   AF-A0A9R1XBV7-F1
#
_cell.length_a   1.000
_cell.length_b   1.000
_cell.length_c   1.000
_cell.angle_alpha   90.00
_cell.angle_beta   90.00
_cell.angle_gamma   90.00
#
_symmetry.space_group_name_H-M   'P 1'
#
loop_
_entity.id
_entity.type
_entity.pdbx_description
1 polymer ?
#
loop_
_entity_poly.entity_id
_entity_poly.type
_entity_poly.pdbx_seq_one_letter_code
_entity_poly.pdbx_strand_id
1 'polypeptide(L)'
;MYARLRFARLFLCIKPINFLEDQHKLKKKYIGDCPSNELPNRDNYYTNLLKVSIPDVVDIENPSDIRNKGSGSRGKRLKSKKEMLQLQGLKPKRLCASCQQMVNHDKQNCPLKDKAN
;
A
#
# COMPACT_ATOMS: atom_id res chain seq x y z
N MET A 1 28.26 7.18 47.32
CA MET A 1 27.34 7.28 46.15
C MET A 1 27.14 5.98 45.34
N TYR A 2 27.78 4.85 45.69
CA TYR A 2 27.69 3.60 44.88
C TYR A 2 26.62 2.56 45.31
N ALA A 3 25.94 2.75 46.45
CA ALA A 3 24.97 1.77 46.95
C ALA A 3 23.55 1.90 46.32
N ARG A 4 23.16 3.10 45.88
CA ARG A 4 21.82 3.37 45.30
C ARG A 4 21.66 2.85 43.86
N LEU A 5 22.75 2.68 43.12
CA LEU A 5 22.72 2.20 41.72
C LEU A 5 22.60 0.66 41.61
N ARG A 6 22.91 -0.11 42.67
CA ARG A 6 22.77 -1.58 42.66
C ARG A 6 21.32 -2.03 42.87
N PHE A 7 20.54 -1.34 43.71
CA PHE A 7 19.14 -1.69 43.98
C PHE A 7 18.21 -1.46 42.78
N ALA A 8 18.40 -0.38 42.01
CA ALA A 8 17.61 -0.11 40.82
C ALA A 8 17.83 -1.16 39.71
N ARG A 9 19.03 -1.72 39.61
CA ARG A 9 19.40 -2.73 38.61
C ARG A 9 18.85 -4.13 38.94
N LEU A 10 18.73 -4.49 40.22
CA LEU A 10 18.02 -5.71 40.63
C LEU A 10 16.52 -5.63 40.34
N PHE A 11 15.88 -4.49 40.62
CA PHE A 11 14.44 -4.32 40.39
C PHE A 11 14.02 -4.37 38.91
N LEU A 12 14.89 -3.95 37.99
CA LEU A 12 14.64 -4.00 36.55
C LEU A 12 14.83 -5.40 35.94
N CYS A 13 15.65 -6.27 36.54
CA CYS A 13 15.87 -7.65 36.07
C CYS A 13 14.91 -8.69 36.68
N ILE A 14 14.25 -8.42 37.82
CA ILE A 14 13.31 -9.36 38.45
C ILE A 14 11.97 -9.45 37.69
N LYS A 15 11.48 -8.34 37.12
CA LYS A 15 10.23 -8.30 36.35
C LYS A 15 10.19 -9.25 35.13
N PRO A 16 11.24 -9.37 34.29
CA PRO A 16 11.22 -10.30 33.16
C PRO A 16 11.37 -11.78 33.57
N ILE A 17 12.02 -12.08 34.70
CA ILE A 17 12.19 -13.46 35.19
C ILE A 17 10.83 -14.02 35.65
N ASN A 18 10.10 -13.25 36.47
CA ASN A 18 8.77 -13.66 36.94
C ASN A 18 7.79 -13.87 35.78
N PHE A 19 7.85 -13.02 34.75
CA PHE A 19 7.02 -13.17 33.55
C PHE A 19 7.32 -14.47 32.79
N LEU A 20 8.59 -14.84 32.65
CA LEU A 20 8.96 -16.11 32.02
C LEU A 20 8.48 -17.30 32.85
N GLU A 21 8.62 -17.25 34.18
CA GLU A 21 8.15 -18.31 35.08
C GLU A 21 6.63 -18.49 35.00
N ASP A 22 5.87 -17.41 34.96
CA ASP A 22 4.41 -17.43 34.79
C ASP A 22 4.01 -18.03 33.43
N GLN A 23 4.72 -17.68 32.35
CA GLN A 23 4.53 -18.27 31.02
C GLN A 23 4.80 -19.79 31.04
N HIS A 24 5.88 -20.22 31.69
CA HIS A 24 6.21 -21.64 31.82
C HIS A 24 5.17 -22.40 32.65
N LYS A 25 4.68 -21.80 33.73
CA LYS A 25 3.64 -22.38 34.59
C LYS A 25 2.32 -22.53 33.83
N LEU A 26 1.93 -21.52 33.06
CA LEU A 26 0.70 -21.56 32.27
C LEU A 26 0.78 -22.60 31.14
N LYS A 27 1.92 -22.69 30.44
CA LYS A 27 2.16 -23.72 29.43
C LYS A 27 2.10 -25.13 30.01
N LYS A 28 2.71 -25.36 31.18
CA LYS A 28 2.66 -26.67 31.86
C LYS A 28 1.24 -27.08 32.25
N LYS A 29 0.42 -26.14 32.75
CA LYS A 29 -0.99 -26.40 33.06
C LYS A 29 -1.77 -26.78 31.79
N TYR A 30 -1.64 -25.99 30.73
CA TYR A 30 -2.30 -26.26 29.45
C TYR A 30 -1.97 -27.65 28.88
N ILE A 31 -0.70 -28.07 28.96
CA ILE A 31 -0.26 -29.40 28.52
C ILE A 31 -0.84 -30.52 29.40
N GLY A 32 -0.95 -30.31 30.71
CA GLY A 32 -1.51 -31.29 31.65
C GLY A 32 -3.04 -31.45 31.52
N ASP A 33 -3.75 -30.35 31.27
CA ASP A 33 -5.21 -30.36 31.10
C ASP A 33 -5.66 -30.96 29.77
N CYS A 34 -4.76 -31.03 28.78
CA CYS A 34 -5.04 -31.54 27.44
C CYS A 34 -3.94 -32.51 26.97
N PRO A 35 -4.00 -33.80 27.35
CA PRO A 35 -3.01 -34.77 26.95
C PRO A 35 -3.15 -35.01 25.44
N SER A 36 -2.10 -34.65 24.71
CA SER A 36 -1.99 -34.75 23.24
C SER A 36 -3.09 -34.04 22.46
N ASN A 37 -3.03 -32.71 22.41
CA ASN A 37 -3.44 -32.04 21.17
C ASN A 37 -2.37 -32.34 20.12
N GLU A 38 -2.46 -33.51 19.49
CA GLU A 38 -1.93 -33.67 18.14
C GLU A 38 -2.70 -32.69 17.27
N LEU A 39 -2.27 -31.42 17.26
CA LEU A 39 -2.81 -30.45 16.35
C LEU A 39 -2.53 -31.04 14.97
N PRO A 40 -3.56 -31.43 14.21
CA PRO A 40 -3.34 -31.94 12.87
C PRO A 40 -2.47 -30.91 12.15
N ASN A 41 -1.47 -31.39 11.41
CA ASN A 41 -0.72 -30.53 10.50
C ASN A 41 -1.73 -29.62 9.79
N ARG A 42 -1.45 -28.33 9.69
CA ARG A 42 -2.37 -27.34 9.13
C ARG A 42 -2.98 -27.83 7.82
N ASP A 43 -2.20 -28.51 7.00
CA ASP A 43 -2.63 -29.10 5.73
C ASP A 43 -3.60 -30.28 5.95
N ASN A 44 -3.34 -31.17 6.91
CA ASN A 44 -4.25 -32.25 7.30
C ASN A 44 -5.57 -31.70 7.87
N TYR A 45 -5.51 -30.60 8.64
CA TYR A 45 -6.70 -29.95 9.17
C TYR A 45 -7.61 -29.46 8.03
N TYR A 46 -7.06 -28.72 7.07
CA TYR A 46 -7.84 -28.21 5.94
C TYR A 46 -8.30 -29.31 5.00
N THR A 47 -7.48 -30.35 4.79
CA THR A 47 -7.85 -31.52 3.99
C THR A 47 -9.04 -32.26 4.61
N ASN A 48 -9.02 -32.48 5.92
CA ASN A 48 -10.12 -33.12 6.64
C ASN A 48 -11.39 -32.26 6.65
N LEU A 49 -11.24 -30.95 6.81
CA LEU A 49 -12.35 -30.00 6.88
C LEU A 49 -13.06 -29.84 5.52
N LEU A 50 -12.28 -29.64 4.45
CA LEU A 50 -12.80 -29.38 3.10
C LEU A 50 -13.04 -30.67 2.31
N LYS A 51 -12.49 -31.81 2.77
CA LYS A 51 -12.48 -33.11 2.07
C LYS A 51 -11.89 -33.03 0.66
N VAL A 52 -10.96 -32.12 0.45
CA VAL A 52 -10.27 -31.86 -0.82
C VAL A 52 -8.78 -31.95 -0.59
N SER A 53 -8.07 -32.67 -1.45
CA SER A 53 -6.61 -32.75 -1.44
C SER A 53 -5.99 -31.51 -2.11
N ILE A 54 -4.91 -31.00 -1.54
CA ILE A 54 -4.14 -29.89 -2.12
C ILE A 54 -3.41 -30.42 -3.37
N PRO A 55 -3.56 -29.81 -4.55
CA PRO A 55 -2.82 -30.23 -5.73
C PRO A 55 -1.34 -29.83 -5.62
N ASP A 56 -0.43 -30.71 -6.09
CA ASP A 56 1.02 -30.47 -6.07
C ASP A 56 1.45 -29.31 -6.98
N VAL A 57 0.65 -29.02 -8.02
CA VAL A 57 0.88 -27.93 -8.97
C VAL A 57 -0.36 -27.05 -8.99
N VAL A 58 -0.20 -25.81 -8.53
CA VAL A 58 -1.24 -24.78 -8.53
C VAL A 58 -0.92 -23.83 -9.68
N ASP A 59 -1.56 -24.04 -10.84
CA ASP A 59 -1.47 -23.10 -11.96
C ASP A 59 -2.59 -22.06 -11.84
N ILE A 60 -2.32 -21.01 -11.05
CA ILE A 60 -3.20 -19.85 -10.95
C ILE A 60 -2.67 -18.79 -11.90
N GLU A 61 -3.30 -18.67 -13.06
CA GLU A 61 -3.05 -17.53 -13.93
C GLU A 61 -3.57 -16.26 -13.26
N ASN A 62 -2.69 -15.25 -13.17
CA ASN A 62 -3.14 -13.93 -12.76
C ASN A 62 -4.14 -13.40 -13.81
N PRO A 63 -5.30 -12.88 -13.40
CA PRO A 63 -6.23 -12.27 -14.34
C PRO A 63 -5.55 -11.10 -15.06
N SER A 64 -5.51 -11.17 -16.39
CA SER A 64 -4.98 -10.10 -17.23
C SER A 64 -5.87 -8.86 -17.17
N ASP A 65 -5.26 -7.69 -16.99
CA ASP A 65 -5.88 -6.35 -17.07
C ASP A 65 -7.16 -6.15 -16.22
N ILE A 66 -7.00 -6.19 -14.89
CA ILE A 66 -8.07 -5.75 -13.97
C ILE A 66 -8.17 -4.21 -14.00
N ARG A 67 -9.26 -3.69 -14.56
CA ARG A 67 -9.60 -2.26 -14.55
C ARG A 67 -10.16 -1.83 -13.19
N ASN A 68 -9.29 -1.46 -12.25
CA ASN A 68 -9.69 -0.82 -10.99
C ASN A 68 -10.01 0.68 -11.18
N LYS A 69 -10.67 1.30 -10.19
CA LYS A 69 -10.86 2.76 -10.13
C LYS A 69 -9.49 3.45 -10.04
N GLY A 70 -9.09 4.13 -11.12
CA GLY A 70 -7.76 4.77 -11.24
C GLY A 70 -6.89 4.21 -12.37
N SER A 71 -7.25 3.06 -12.93
CA SER A 71 -6.57 2.46 -14.10
C SER A 71 -6.65 3.31 -15.37
N GLY A 72 -7.67 4.17 -15.50
CA GLY A 72 -7.84 5.10 -16.64
C GLY A 72 -6.70 6.11 -16.81
N SER A 73 -5.90 6.34 -15.76
CA SER A 73 -4.69 7.17 -15.82
C SER A 73 -3.56 6.49 -16.61
N ARG A 74 -3.67 5.19 -16.94
CA ARG A 74 -2.58 4.35 -17.47
C ARG A 74 -1.26 4.50 -16.69
N GLY A 75 -1.36 4.61 -15.36
CA GLY A 75 -0.20 4.85 -14.48
C GLY A 75 0.43 6.24 -14.62
N LYS A 76 -0.16 7.16 -15.38
CA LYS A 76 0.32 8.54 -15.49
C LYS A 76 -0.23 9.38 -14.35
N ARG A 77 0.67 10.10 -13.67
CA ARG A 77 0.30 11.10 -12.67
C ARG A 77 -0.63 12.16 -13.28
N LEU A 78 -1.70 12.50 -12.58
CA LEU A 78 -2.55 13.66 -12.92
C LEU A 78 -1.70 14.94 -12.88
N LYS A 79 -1.69 15.69 -13.99
CA LYS A 79 -0.96 16.95 -14.09
C LYS A 79 -1.74 18.07 -13.41
N SER A 80 -1.05 18.91 -12.65
CA SER A 80 -1.66 20.11 -12.06
C SER A 80 -2.01 21.15 -13.14
N LYS A 81 -2.94 22.07 -12.82
CA LYS A 81 -3.29 23.18 -13.73
C LYS A 81 -2.05 23.99 -14.15
N LYS A 82 -1.12 24.21 -13.21
CA LYS A 82 0.14 24.93 -13.46
C LYS A 82 1.00 24.23 -14.50
N GLU A 83 1.18 22.91 -14.38
CA GLU A 83 1.94 22.11 -15.35
C GLU A 83 1.30 22.13 -16.74
N MET A 84 -0.04 22.08 -16.82
CA MET A 84 -0.75 22.16 -18.08
C MET A 84 -0.54 23.51 -18.78
N LEU A 85 -0.58 24.61 -18.03
CA LEU A 85 -0.35 25.96 -18.56
C LEU A 85 1.10 26.15 -19.03
N GLN A 86 2.08 25.62 -18.30
CA GLN A 86 3.49 25.64 -18.73
C GLN A 86 3.67 24.92 -20.07
N LEU A 87 3.08 23.73 -20.21
CA LEU A 87 3.13 22.97 -21.47
C LEU A 87 2.44 23.70 -22.64
N GLN A 88 1.37 24.45 -22.37
CA GLN A 88 0.74 25.30 -23.38
C GLN A 88 1.63 26.48 -23.79
N GLY A 89 2.36 27.07 -22.84
CA GLY A 89 3.33 28.15 -23.10
C GLY A 89 4.53 27.72 -23.93
N LEU A 90 4.98 26.46 -23.77
CA LEU A 90 6.10 25.89 -24.53
C LEU A 90 5.77 25.59 -26.00
N LYS A 91 4.50 25.61 -26.38
CA LYS A 91 4.12 25.40 -27.79
C LYS A 91 4.66 26.54 -28.65
N PRO A 92 5.17 26.25 -29.87
CA PRO A 92 5.67 27.28 -30.75
C PRO A 92 4.54 28.26 -31.13
N LYS A 93 4.87 29.55 -31.16
CA LYS A 93 3.97 30.59 -31.63
C LYS A 93 3.70 30.40 -33.12
N ARG A 94 2.48 30.67 -33.55
CA ARG A 94 2.07 30.61 -34.96
C ARG A 94 1.30 31.87 -35.33
N LEU A 95 1.27 32.17 -36.62
CA LEU A 95 0.54 33.32 -37.14
C LEU A 95 -0.97 33.05 -37.05
N CYS A 96 -1.69 33.87 -36.29
CA CYS A 96 -3.14 33.79 -36.24
C CYS A 96 -3.75 34.47 -37.49
N ALA A 97 -4.60 33.77 -38.23
CA ALA A 97 -5.23 34.30 -39.44
C ALA A 97 -6.18 35.50 -39.19
N SER A 98 -6.71 35.65 -37.97
CA SER A 98 -7.60 36.77 -37.62
C SER A 98 -6.84 38.03 -37.23
N CYS A 99 -5.86 37.93 -36.32
CA CYS A 99 -5.13 39.10 -35.82
C CYS A 99 -3.76 39.32 -36.47
N GLN A 100 -3.30 38.39 -37.33
CA GLN A 100 -2.02 38.42 -38.02
C GLN A 100 -0.80 38.55 -37.07
N GLN A 101 -0.94 38.13 -35.82
CA GLN A 101 0.14 38.13 -34.83
C GLN A 101 0.65 36.71 -34.57
N MET A 102 1.94 36.59 -34.19
CA MET A 102 2.57 35.34 -33.78
C MET A 102 2.20 35.01 -32.32
N VAL A 103 1.23 34.14 -32.12
CA VAL A 103 0.56 33.89 -30.83
C VAL A 103 0.19 32.41 -30.65
N ASN A 104 -0.26 32.05 -29.44
CA ASN A 104 -0.64 30.68 -29.06
C ASN A 104 -2.16 30.45 -29.07
N HIS A 105 -2.91 31.12 -29.95
CA HIS A 105 -4.35 30.91 -30.13
C HIS A 105 -4.73 30.65 -31.59
N ASP A 106 -5.87 30.00 -31.80
CA ASP A 106 -6.49 29.75 -33.11
C ASP A 106 -7.31 30.93 -33.60
N LYS A 107 -7.63 30.96 -34.90
CA LYS A 107 -8.64 31.87 -35.48
C LYS A 107 -9.96 31.82 -34.70
N GLN A 108 -10.36 30.63 -34.27
CA GLN A 108 -11.60 30.41 -33.52
C GLN A 108 -11.56 31.02 -32.12
N ASN A 109 -10.38 31.01 -31.48
CA ASN A 109 -10.15 31.48 -30.12
C ASN A 109 -9.44 32.85 -30.09
N CYS A 110 -9.49 33.59 -31.19
CA CYS A 110 -8.80 34.87 -31.29
C CYS A 110 -9.57 35.92 -30.48
N PRO A 111 -8.94 36.60 -29.51
CA PRO A 111 -9.63 37.58 -28.65
C PRO A 111 -10.03 38.86 -29.40
N LEU A 112 -9.47 39.10 -30.59
CA LEU A 112 -9.89 40.20 -31.45
C LEU A 112 -11.14 39.89 -32.28
N LYS A 113 -11.57 38.62 -32.33
CA LYS A 113 -12.79 38.21 -33.02
C LYS A 113 -14.04 38.83 -32.38
N ASP A 114 -14.06 38.90 -31.05
CA ASP A 114 -15.23 39.38 -30.29
C ASP A 114 -15.23 40.92 -30.13
N LYS A 115 -14.15 41.60 -30.51
CA LYS A 115 -14.02 43.07 -30.44
C LYS A 115 -14.38 43.79 -31.75
N ALA A 116 -14.71 43.04 -32.79
CA ALA A 116 -15.06 43.58 -34.10
C ALA A 116 -16.58 43.77 -34.28
N ASN A 117 -17.35 43.73 -33.18
CA ASN A 117 -18.77 44.11 -33.12
C ASN A 117 -18.93 45.35 -32.25
#